data_AF-A0A8J5WAF7-F1
#
_entry.id   AF-A0A8J5WAF7-F1
#
_cell.length_a   1.000
_cell.length_b   1.000
_cell.length_c   1.000
_cell.angle_alpha   90.00
_cell.angle_beta   90.00
_cell.angle_gamma   90.00
#
_symmetry.space_group_name_H-M   'P 1'
#
loop_
_entity.id
_entity.type
_entity.pdbx_description
1 polymer ?
#
loop_
_entity_poly.entity_id
_entity_poly.type
_entity_poly.pdbx_seq_one_letter_code
_entity_poly.pdbx_strand_id
1 'polypeptide(L)'
;MARDALALMDHLGWKKAHVFGHSMGAMISCKLAAMAPHRLCSLALLNVTGGGFQCFPKVDAQMLSLAFRFLKARTPEERALVDLETHYTKEYLDEKVGSCTRRTVLYQEYVKGISSTGMQSNCGFEGQVNACWTHNITTRELDTIRSADFLVSVIHGRYDIIAQLRHARRLAEHLMPVARMVELHGAHLVSHERPEEVNNALMDLIKATKSTTKPDEWSSQPENASETGALISARPVTITMQTDDGGNAAVAAYNLLAKLQLSFLYVIGVILMGFEHMRNIVKVMKPVRVAAIES
;
A
#
# COMPACT_ATOMS: atom_id res chain seq x y z
N MET A 1 1.34 14.49 -7.54
CA MET A 1 1.27 14.16 -6.10
C MET A 1 2.55 14.48 -5.34
N ALA A 2 3.70 13.83 -5.58
CA ALA A 2 4.94 14.14 -4.83
C ALA A 2 5.45 15.58 -5.04
N ARG A 3 5.35 16.10 -6.29
CA ARG A 3 5.61 17.51 -6.60
C ARG A 3 4.65 18.46 -5.87
N ASP A 4 3.38 18.07 -5.76
CA ASP A 4 2.37 18.88 -5.07
C ASP A 4 2.66 18.96 -3.57
N ALA A 5 3.10 17.85 -2.96
CA ALA A 5 3.55 17.83 -1.57
C ALA A 5 4.78 18.74 -1.36
N LEU A 6 5.76 18.70 -2.26
CA LEU A 6 6.92 19.59 -2.21
C LEU A 6 6.52 21.06 -2.36
N ALA A 7 5.63 21.38 -3.31
CA ALA A 7 5.12 22.73 -3.52
C ALA A 7 4.36 23.24 -2.30
N LEU A 8 3.61 22.37 -1.60
CA LEU A 8 2.95 22.71 -0.35
C LEU A 8 3.97 23.00 0.77
N MET A 9 5.04 22.21 0.88
CA MET A 9 6.13 22.50 1.82
C MET A 9 6.76 23.87 1.55
N ASP A 10 6.95 24.23 0.27
CA ASP A 10 7.47 25.54 -0.11
C ASP A 10 6.50 26.67 0.26
N HIS A 11 5.21 26.50 -0.04
CA HIS A 11 4.17 27.46 0.29
C HIS A 11 4.06 27.71 1.81
N LEU A 12 4.17 26.66 2.62
CA LEU A 12 4.13 26.74 4.09
C LEU A 12 5.48 27.17 4.70
N GLY A 13 6.53 27.34 3.89
CA GLY A 13 7.88 27.69 4.36
C GLY A 13 8.62 26.57 5.09
N TRP A 14 8.15 25.31 5.00
CA TRP A 14 8.77 24.16 5.65
C TRP A 14 10.06 23.74 4.95
N LYS A 15 11.20 24.03 5.57
CA LYS A 15 12.52 23.70 5.02
C LYS A 15 12.83 22.22 5.05
N LYS A 16 12.52 21.53 6.15
CA LYS A 16 12.56 20.07 6.26
C LYS A 16 11.34 19.56 7.02
N ALA A 17 10.96 18.30 6.80
CA ALA A 17 9.88 17.65 7.54
C ALA A 17 10.20 16.16 7.79
N HIS A 18 9.66 15.61 8.89
CA HIS A 18 9.48 14.17 9.02
C HIS A 18 8.31 13.76 8.13
N VAL A 19 8.54 12.87 7.17
CA VAL A 19 7.52 12.48 6.19
C VAL A 19 7.03 11.09 6.51
N PHE A 20 5.72 10.97 6.66
CA PHE A 20 5.02 9.72 6.87
C PHE A 20 4.01 9.52 5.75
N GLY A 21 3.98 8.32 5.17
CA GLY A 21 2.96 7.95 4.21
C GLY A 21 2.41 6.56 4.51
N HIS A 22 1.12 6.37 4.25
CA HIS A 22 0.44 5.08 4.34
C HIS A 22 -0.05 4.67 2.95
N SER A 23 0.19 3.42 2.54
CA SER A 23 -0.26 2.85 1.27
C SER A 23 0.18 3.71 0.06
N MET A 24 -0.75 4.21 -0.76
CA MET A 24 -0.44 5.16 -1.85
C MET A 24 0.32 6.40 -1.34
N GLY A 25 0.03 6.87 -0.12
CA GLY A 25 0.77 7.94 0.54
C GLY A 25 2.24 7.59 0.73
N ALA A 26 2.57 6.34 1.10
CA ALA A 26 3.95 5.88 1.22
C ALA A 26 4.66 5.84 -0.14
N MET A 27 3.97 5.44 -1.21
CA MET A 27 4.49 5.49 -2.59
C MET A 27 4.83 6.92 -3.01
N ILE A 28 3.97 7.88 -2.66
CA ILE A 28 4.20 9.32 -2.90
C ILE A 28 5.40 9.80 -2.07
N SER A 29 5.49 9.39 -0.81
CA SER A 29 6.60 9.72 0.08
C SER A 29 7.94 9.20 -0.43
N CYS A 30 8.00 7.98 -0.99
CA CYS A 30 9.19 7.47 -1.68
C CYS A 30 9.64 8.37 -2.83
N LYS A 31 8.70 8.84 -3.66
CA LYS A 31 9.00 9.76 -4.77
C LYS A 31 9.43 11.13 -4.27
N LEU A 32 8.83 11.64 -3.19
CA LEU A 32 9.25 12.89 -2.56
C LEU A 32 10.68 12.76 -1.99
N ALA A 33 10.97 11.67 -1.29
CA ALA A 33 12.27 11.37 -0.71
C ALA A 33 13.38 11.28 -1.78
N ALA A 34 13.11 10.63 -2.92
CA ALA A 34 14.07 10.53 -4.00
C ALA A 34 14.23 11.84 -4.80
N MET A 35 13.16 12.62 -4.96
CA MET A 35 13.19 13.89 -5.69
C MET A 35 13.83 15.03 -4.89
N ALA A 36 13.64 15.05 -3.58
CA ALA A 36 14.08 16.13 -2.70
C ALA A 36 14.59 15.59 -1.34
N PRO A 37 15.64 14.74 -1.33
CA PRO A 37 16.11 14.07 -0.10
C PRO A 37 16.52 15.06 0.99
N HIS A 38 17.09 16.21 0.60
CA HIS A 38 17.49 17.28 1.51
C HIS A 38 16.32 17.95 2.25
N ARG A 39 15.06 17.68 1.87
CA ARG A 39 13.85 18.22 2.50
C ARG A 39 13.27 17.28 3.55
N LEU A 40 13.86 16.10 3.75
CA LEU A 40 13.38 15.14 4.74
C LEU A 40 14.29 15.14 5.98
N CYS A 41 13.66 15.03 7.15
CA CYS A 41 14.32 14.69 8.40
C CYS A 41 14.32 13.16 8.62
N SER A 42 13.24 12.49 8.23
CA SER A 42 13.08 11.03 8.26
C SER A 42 11.94 10.61 7.36
N LEU A 43 11.88 9.31 7.05
CA LEU A 43 10.84 8.71 6.20
C LEU A 43 10.19 7.51 6.89
N ALA A 44 8.88 7.56 7.10
CA ALA A 44 8.09 6.42 7.56
C ALA A 44 7.16 5.94 6.44
N LEU A 45 7.23 4.65 6.13
CA LEU A 45 6.50 4.00 5.05
C LEU A 45 5.60 2.91 5.62
N LEU A 46 4.29 3.14 5.61
CA LEU A 46 3.32 2.19 6.15
C LEU A 46 2.60 1.43 5.04
N ASN A 47 2.45 0.12 5.23
CA ASN A 47 1.63 -0.75 4.37
C ASN A 47 1.91 -0.55 2.87
N VAL A 48 3.19 -0.59 2.49
CA VAL A 48 3.68 -0.19 1.15
C VAL A 48 4.33 -1.36 0.40
N THR A 49 4.42 -1.24 -0.93
CA THR A 49 5.24 -2.10 -1.78
C THR A 49 6.23 -1.27 -2.60
N GLY A 50 7.28 -1.88 -3.16
CA GLY A 50 8.24 -1.19 -4.04
C GLY A 50 7.68 -0.82 -5.43
N GLY A 51 6.43 -1.19 -5.73
CA GLY A 51 5.79 -0.95 -7.02
C GLY A 51 6.00 -2.05 -8.06
N GLY A 52 5.57 -1.77 -9.29
CA GLY A 52 5.59 -2.69 -10.42
C GLY A 52 4.64 -3.87 -10.20
N PHE A 53 5.10 -5.09 -10.51
CA PHE A 53 4.28 -6.30 -10.31
C PHE A 53 3.92 -6.56 -8.84
N GLN A 54 4.60 -5.91 -7.88
CA GLN A 54 4.31 -6.05 -6.45
C GLN A 54 2.98 -5.40 -6.04
N CYS A 55 2.42 -4.53 -6.89
CA CYS A 55 1.10 -3.93 -6.70
C CYS A 55 -0.04 -4.89 -7.05
N PHE A 56 0.25 -6.07 -7.62
CA PHE A 56 -0.77 -7.09 -7.78
C PHE A 56 -1.10 -7.70 -6.41
N PRO A 57 -2.37 -7.62 -5.96
CA PRO A 57 -2.78 -8.24 -4.73
C PRO A 57 -2.64 -9.76 -4.81
N LYS A 58 -2.76 -10.43 -3.66
CA LYS A 58 -2.75 -11.89 -3.64
C LYS A 58 -3.91 -12.43 -4.48
N VAL A 59 -3.63 -13.30 -5.44
CA VAL A 59 -4.69 -13.95 -6.22
C VAL A 59 -5.15 -15.19 -5.45
N ASP A 60 -6.19 -15.02 -4.64
CA ASP A 60 -6.89 -16.11 -3.98
C ASP A 60 -8.42 -15.89 -4.01
N ALA A 61 -9.17 -16.90 -3.58
CA ALA A 61 -10.63 -16.85 -3.62
C ALA A 61 -11.21 -15.69 -2.78
N GLN A 62 -10.54 -15.33 -1.69
CA GLN A 62 -10.95 -14.21 -0.84
C GLN A 62 -10.79 -12.88 -1.58
N MET A 63 -9.63 -12.65 -2.20
CA MET A 63 -9.37 -11.44 -2.97
C MET A 63 -10.25 -11.33 -4.22
N LEU A 64 -10.53 -12.43 -4.91
CA LEU A 64 -11.48 -12.44 -6.03
C LEU A 64 -12.90 -12.09 -5.58
N SER A 65 -13.35 -12.64 -4.44
CA SER A 65 -14.64 -12.31 -3.84
C SER A 65 -14.73 -10.83 -3.44
N LEU A 66 -13.67 -10.30 -2.80
CA LEU A 66 -13.58 -8.88 -2.43
C LEU A 66 -13.62 -7.97 -3.65
N ALA A 67 -12.83 -8.27 -4.69
CA ALA A 67 -12.82 -7.50 -5.93
C ALA A 67 -14.20 -7.49 -6.61
N PHE A 68 -14.87 -8.64 -6.67
CA PHE A 68 -16.22 -8.74 -7.22
C PHE A 68 -17.25 -7.93 -6.43
N ARG A 69 -17.23 -8.02 -5.09
CA ARG A 69 -18.12 -7.23 -4.23
C ARG A 69 -17.83 -5.74 -4.33
N PHE A 70 -16.56 -5.35 -4.39
CA PHE A 70 -16.15 -3.96 -4.61
C PHE A 70 -16.73 -3.39 -5.91
N LEU A 71 -16.63 -4.13 -7.02
CA LEU A 71 -17.18 -3.73 -8.32
C LEU A 71 -18.71 -3.62 -8.33
N LYS A 72 -19.38 -4.43 -7.50
CA LYS A 72 -20.84 -4.45 -7.37
C LYS A 72 -21.39 -3.43 -6.39
N ALA A 73 -20.62 -3.02 -5.38
CA ALA A 73 -21.07 -2.08 -4.36
C ALA A 73 -21.53 -0.75 -4.99
N ARG A 74 -22.81 -0.41 -4.81
CA ARG A 74 -23.41 0.85 -5.29
C ARG A 74 -23.85 1.75 -4.15
N THR A 75 -23.99 1.21 -2.95
CA THR A 75 -24.42 1.98 -1.77
C THR A 75 -23.28 2.16 -0.76
N PRO A 76 -23.37 3.20 0.11
CA PRO A 76 -22.44 3.37 1.23
C PRO A 76 -22.32 2.12 2.12
N GLU A 77 -23.42 1.42 2.37
CA GLU A 77 -23.51 0.22 3.18
C GLU A 77 -22.71 -0.94 2.58
N GLU A 78 -22.95 -1.24 1.31
CA GLU A 78 -22.23 -2.29 0.59
C GLU A 78 -20.73 -1.98 0.52
N ARG A 79 -20.39 -0.70 0.28
CA ARG A 79 -19.01 -0.26 0.21
C ARG A 79 -18.31 -0.38 1.56
N ALA A 80 -18.96 0.03 2.64
CA ALA A 80 -18.42 -0.07 3.99
C ALA A 80 -18.08 -1.52 4.36
N LEU A 81 -18.93 -2.50 4.03
CA LEU A 81 -18.65 -3.91 4.31
C LEU A 81 -17.37 -4.40 3.64
N VAL A 82 -17.18 -4.04 2.36
CA VAL A 82 -15.97 -4.41 1.62
C VAL A 82 -14.75 -3.71 2.19
N ASP A 83 -14.83 -2.39 2.41
CA ASP A 83 -13.70 -1.62 2.91
C ASP A 83 -13.24 -2.14 4.28
N LEU A 84 -14.15 -2.42 5.22
CA LEU A 84 -13.80 -2.97 6.53
C LEU A 84 -13.04 -4.30 6.43
N GLU A 85 -13.50 -5.23 5.59
CA GLU A 85 -12.83 -6.51 5.38
C GLU A 85 -11.46 -6.38 4.71
N THR A 86 -11.25 -5.33 3.91
CA THR A 86 -9.93 -5.05 3.31
C THR A 86 -8.98 -4.32 4.26
N HIS A 87 -9.53 -3.50 5.16
CA HIS A 87 -8.76 -2.60 6.00
C HIS A 87 -8.26 -3.25 7.28
N TYR A 88 -9.05 -4.15 7.88
CA TYR A 88 -8.83 -4.62 9.25
C TYR A 88 -8.74 -6.14 9.35
N THR A 89 -8.02 -6.62 10.38
CA THR A 89 -8.11 -8.03 10.74
C THR A 89 -9.51 -8.39 11.25
N LYS A 90 -9.90 -9.66 11.03
CA LYS A 90 -11.18 -10.17 11.56
C LYS A 90 -11.24 -10.07 13.09
N GLU A 91 -10.14 -10.40 13.76
CA GLU A 91 -10.01 -10.31 15.22
C GLU A 91 -10.31 -8.89 15.72
N TYR A 92 -9.70 -7.87 15.11
CA TYR A 92 -9.92 -6.48 15.47
C TYR A 92 -11.38 -6.04 15.23
N LEU A 93 -12.01 -6.51 14.15
CA LEU A 93 -13.41 -6.19 13.86
C LEU A 93 -14.38 -6.87 14.83
N ASP A 94 -14.08 -8.09 15.26
CA ASP A 94 -14.99 -8.90 16.08
C ASP A 94 -14.85 -8.59 17.59
N GLU A 95 -13.81 -7.84 17.99
CA GLU A 95 -13.63 -7.36 19.37
C GLU A 95 -14.83 -6.54 19.87
N LYS A 96 -15.17 -6.70 21.16
CA LYS A 96 -16.25 -5.95 21.82
C LYS A 96 -15.79 -4.56 22.23
N VAL A 97 -16.55 -3.55 21.82
CA VAL A 97 -16.39 -2.14 22.22
C VAL A 97 -17.70 -1.69 22.85
N GLY A 98 -17.72 -1.63 24.19
CA GLY A 98 -18.94 -1.43 24.96
C GLY A 98 -19.94 -2.56 24.73
N SER A 99 -21.14 -2.24 24.24
CA SER A 99 -22.23 -3.21 24.01
C SER A 99 -22.22 -3.85 22.61
N CYS A 100 -21.41 -3.36 21.68
CA CYS A 100 -21.37 -3.83 20.28
C CYS A 100 -19.97 -4.32 19.90
N THR A 101 -19.81 -4.81 18.67
CA THR A 101 -18.47 -5.13 18.12
C THR A 101 -17.87 -3.90 17.47
N ARG A 102 -16.55 -3.85 17.38
CA ARG A 102 -15.85 -2.78 16.66
C ARG A 102 -16.30 -2.69 15.21
N ARG A 103 -16.61 -3.83 14.58
CA ARG A 103 -17.25 -3.89 13.25
C ARG A 103 -18.49 -3.03 13.15
N THR A 104 -19.40 -3.10 14.13
CA THR A 104 -20.64 -2.32 14.12
C THR A 104 -20.34 -0.82 14.21
N VAL A 105 -19.42 -0.42 15.10
CA VAL A 105 -19.02 0.98 15.27
C VAL A 105 -18.41 1.51 13.97
N LEU A 106 -17.39 0.84 13.44
CA LEU A 106 -16.69 1.27 12.23
C LEU A 106 -17.61 1.23 11.00
N TYR A 107 -18.53 0.26 10.91
CA TYR A 107 -19.52 0.22 9.84
C TYR A 107 -20.38 1.47 9.82
N GLN A 108 -20.89 1.91 10.98
CA GLN A 108 -21.68 3.13 11.08
C GLN A 108 -20.86 4.37 10.70
N GLU A 109 -19.60 4.43 11.12
CA GLU A 109 -18.68 5.52 10.77
C GLU A 109 -18.40 5.59 9.26
N TYR A 110 -18.13 4.44 8.62
CA TYR A 110 -17.88 4.37 7.18
C TYR A 110 -19.11 4.76 6.39
N VAL A 111 -20.29 4.22 6.72
CA VAL A 111 -21.55 4.57 6.06
C VAL A 111 -21.82 6.06 6.18
N LYS A 112 -21.65 6.64 7.38
CA LYS A 112 -21.81 8.08 7.61
C LYS A 112 -20.81 8.91 6.82
N GLY A 113 -19.54 8.50 6.79
CA GLY A 113 -18.47 9.17 6.04
C GLY A 113 -18.74 9.18 4.54
N ILE A 114 -19.05 8.02 3.96
CA ILE A 114 -19.34 7.89 2.53
C ILE A 114 -20.64 8.64 2.17
N SER A 115 -21.66 8.58 3.02
CA SER A 115 -22.94 9.27 2.78
C SER A 115 -22.79 10.79 2.82
N SER A 116 -21.90 11.32 3.67
CA SER A 116 -21.70 12.77 3.82
C SER A 116 -20.77 13.37 2.78
N THR A 117 -19.72 12.63 2.38
CA THR A 117 -18.71 13.11 1.41
C THR A 117 -19.01 12.69 -0.02
N GLY A 118 -19.88 11.70 -0.20
CA GLY A 118 -20.12 11.04 -1.48
C GLY A 118 -19.03 10.04 -1.82
N MET A 119 -19.30 9.17 -2.80
CA MET A 119 -18.27 8.33 -3.39
C MET A 119 -17.31 9.18 -4.22
N GLN A 120 -16.04 8.79 -4.24
CA GLN A 120 -15.06 9.37 -5.13
C GLN A 120 -15.54 9.32 -6.59
N SER A 121 -15.28 10.38 -7.35
CA SER A 121 -15.60 10.41 -8.77
C SER A 121 -14.86 9.28 -9.52
N ASN A 122 -15.48 8.75 -10.58
CA ASN A 122 -14.88 7.66 -11.37
C ASN A 122 -13.48 8.03 -11.89
N CYS A 123 -13.31 9.24 -12.43
CA CYS A 123 -12.01 9.70 -12.92
C CYS A 123 -10.96 9.85 -11.80
N GLY A 124 -11.37 10.29 -10.60
CA GLY A 124 -10.48 10.36 -9.44
C GLY A 124 -10.04 8.97 -8.99
N PHE A 125 -10.98 8.04 -8.91
CA PHE A 125 -10.72 6.66 -8.53
C PHE A 125 -9.80 5.96 -9.55
N GLU A 126 -10.15 6.02 -10.84
CA GLU A 126 -9.34 5.45 -11.94
C GLU A 126 -7.94 6.05 -11.97
N GLY A 127 -7.80 7.36 -11.75
CA GLY A 127 -6.52 8.04 -11.67
C GLY A 127 -5.65 7.54 -10.52
N GLN A 128 -6.22 7.32 -9.34
CA GLN A 128 -5.49 6.77 -8.18
C GLN A 128 -5.10 5.31 -8.39
N VAL A 129 -6.03 4.49 -8.91
CA VAL A 129 -5.73 3.09 -9.26
C VAL A 129 -4.59 3.02 -10.27
N ASN A 130 -4.65 3.81 -11.34
CA ASN A 130 -3.58 3.88 -12.33
C ASN A 130 -2.26 4.35 -11.71
N ALA A 131 -2.28 5.34 -10.82
CA ALA A 131 -1.08 5.82 -10.12
C ALA A 131 -0.45 4.72 -9.25
N CYS A 132 -1.26 3.94 -8.52
CA CYS A 132 -0.79 2.80 -7.74
C CYS A 132 -0.20 1.70 -8.64
N TRP A 133 -0.86 1.37 -9.75
CA TRP A 133 -0.41 0.29 -10.66
C TRP A 133 0.83 0.65 -11.46
N THR A 134 0.99 1.92 -11.82
CA THR A 134 2.17 2.40 -12.55
C THR A 134 3.28 2.86 -11.62
N HIS A 135 3.07 2.85 -10.30
CA HIS A 135 4.11 3.14 -9.33
C HIS A 135 5.23 2.10 -9.44
N ASN A 136 6.46 2.57 -9.48
CA ASN A 136 7.65 1.74 -9.38
C ASN A 136 8.77 2.59 -8.80
N ILE A 137 9.45 2.10 -7.76
CA ILE A 137 10.68 2.71 -7.25
C ILE A 137 11.86 2.19 -8.07
N THR A 138 12.58 3.10 -8.71
CA THR A 138 13.75 2.74 -9.54
C THR A 138 14.97 2.53 -8.66
N THR A 139 15.97 1.79 -9.17
CA THR A 139 17.27 1.63 -8.49
C THR A 139 17.92 2.97 -8.16
N ARG A 140 17.87 3.93 -9.09
CA ARG A 140 18.41 5.29 -8.87
C ARG A 140 17.71 6.03 -7.73
N GLU A 141 16.40 5.86 -7.60
CA GLU A 141 15.63 6.46 -6.49
C GLU A 141 15.97 5.78 -5.16
N LEU A 142 16.11 4.45 -5.14
CA LEU A 142 16.58 3.71 -3.96
C LEU A 142 17.99 4.15 -3.54
N ASP A 143 18.92 4.27 -4.48
CA ASP A 143 20.29 4.74 -4.21
C ASP A 143 20.28 6.17 -3.66
N THR A 144 19.43 7.04 -4.21
CA THR A 144 19.26 8.42 -3.71
C THR A 144 18.77 8.44 -2.26
N ILE A 145 17.79 7.59 -1.92
CA ILE A 145 17.26 7.49 -0.56
C ILE A 145 18.33 6.90 0.38
N ARG A 146 19.06 5.88 -0.05
CA ARG A 146 20.14 5.24 0.73
C ARG A 146 21.30 6.18 1.04
N SER A 147 21.66 7.05 0.10
CA SER A 147 22.72 8.03 0.27
C SER A 147 22.27 9.32 0.96
N ALA A 148 20.98 9.44 1.30
CA ALA A 148 20.47 10.61 1.98
C ALA A 148 20.80 10.59 3.48
N ASP A 149 20.85 11.78 4.07
CA ASP A 149 21.12 12.00 5.50
C ASP A 149 19.85 11.89 6.34
N PHE A 150 19.10 10.78 6.18
CA PHE A 150 17.93 10.48 7.01
C PHE A 150 17.68 8.98 7.13
N LEU A 151 16.99 8.59 8.20
CA LEU A 151 16.61 7.21 8.47
C LEU A 151 15.22 6.88 7.92
N VAL A 152 14.99 5.60 7.62
CA VAL A 152 13.73 5.07 7.10
C VAL A 152 13.14 4.04 8.07
N SER A 153 11.84 4.10 8.32
CA SER A 153 11.10 3.03 9.00
C SER A 153 10.03 2.47 8.07
N VAL A 154 10.07 1.16 7.83
CA VAL A 154 9.05 0.43 7.07
C VAL A 154 8.17 -0.30 8.07
N ILE A 155 6.94 0.17 8.27
CA ILE A 155 6.02 -0.33 9.30
C ILE A 155 4.86 -1.05 8.60
N HIS A 156 4.64 -2.33 8.88
CA HIS A 156 3.73 -3.13 8.05
C HIS A 156 2.87 -4.10 8.86
N GLY A 157 1.59 -4.21 8.48
CA GLY A 157 0.68 -5.18 9.07
C GLY A 157 0.89 -6.59 8.51
N ARG A 158 1.10 -7.59 9.37
CA ARG A 158 1.35 -8.98 8.95
C ARG A 158 0.23 -9.60 8.11
N TYR A 159 -1.00 -9.11 8.28
CA TYR A 159 -2.20 -9.64 7.63
C TYR A 159 -2.72 -8.72 6.51
N ASP A 160 -1.88 -7.79 6.02
CA ASP A 160 -2.25 -6.93 4.90
C ASP A 160 -2.44 -7.74 3.61
N ILE A 161 -3.69 -7.80 3.15
CA ILE A 161 -4.09 -8.49 1.92
C ILE A 161 -3.98 -7.62 0.66
N ILE A 162 -3.85 -6.30 0.83
CA ILE A 162 -3.71 -5.32 -0.26
C ILE A 162 -2.23 -5.21 -0.64
N ALA A 163 -1.39 -4.81 0.32
CA ALA A 163 0.05 -4.67 0.16
C ALA A 163 0.74 -5.80 0.92
N GLN A 164 1.17 -6.84 0.21
CA GLN A 164 1.69 -8.04 0.85
C GLN A 164 3.01 -7.76 1.61
N LEU A 165 3.10 -8.26 2.84
CA LEU A 165 4.25 -8.09 3.74
C LEU A 165 5.61 -8.40 3.09
N ARG A 166 5.69 -9.45 2.26
CA ARG A 166 6.93 -9.83 1.57
C ARG A 166 7.53 -8.71 0.72
N HIS A 167 6.69 -7.84 0.17
CA HIS A 167 7.13 -6.73 -0.67
C HIS A 167 7.64 -5.56 0.16
N ALA A 168 7.08 -5.34 1.34
CA ALA A 168 7.60 -4.39 2.31
C ALA A 168 8.96 -4.83 2.89
N ARG A 169 9.10 -6.12 3.26
CA ARG A 169 10.40 -6.71 3.66
C ARG A 169 11.47 -6.47 2.60
N ARG A 170 11.16 -6.82 1.34
CA ARG A 170 12.09 -6.61 0.22
C ARG A 170 12.42 -5.12 0.00
N LEU A 171 11.46 -4.22 0.20
CA LEU A 171 11.72 -2.79 0.12
C LEU A 171 12.68 -2.34 1.23
N ALA A 172 12.48 -2.80 2.47
CA ALA A 172 13.37 -2.52 3.59
C ALA A 172 14.80 -3.05 3.33
N GLU A 173 14.92 -4.28 2.83
CA GLU A 173 16.21 -4.89 2.42
C GLU A 173 16.92 -4.04 1.36
N HIS A 174 16.21 -3.60 0.32
CA HIS A 174 16.80 -2.74 -0.71
C HIS A 174 17.18 -1.34 -0.22
N LEU A 175 16.63 -0.89 0.91
CA LEU A 175 16.93 0.38 1.55
C LEU A 175 17.98 0.25 2.67
N MET A 176 18.56 -0.94 2.90
CA MET A 176 19.67 -1.07 3.82
C MET A 176 20.87 -0.20 3.40
N PRO A 177 21.61 0.40 4.36
CA PRO A 177 21.46 0.24 5.81
C PRO A 177 20.54 1.29 6.46
N VAL A 178 19.87 2.17 5.72
CA VAL A 178 19.10 3.28 6.33
C VAL A 178 17.70 2.89 6.80
N ALA A 179 17.20 1.72 6.42
CA ALA A 179 15.85 1.26 6.74
C ALA A 179 15.81 0.24 7.89
N ARG A 180 14.79 0.40 8.75
CA ARG A 180 14.37 -0.58 9.75
C ARG A 180 12.98 -1.12 9.41
N MET A 181 12.83 -2.43 9.41
CA MET A 181 11.53 -3.09 9.25
C MET A 181 10.85 -3.23 10.62
N VAL A 182 9.53 -2.95 10.68
CA VAL A 182 8.70 -3.09 11.88
C VAL A 182 7.42 -3.83 11.49
N GLU A 183 7.24 -5.04 12.00
CA GLU A 183 6.10 -5.90 11.67
C GLU A 183 5.09 -5.98 12.81
N LEU A 184 3.85 -5.59 12.53
CA LEU A 184 2.81 -5.50 13.54
C LEU A 184 1.65 -6.45 13.28
N HIS A 185 0.95 -6.85 14.34
CA HIS A 185 -0.27 -7.67 14.25
C HIS A 185 -1.46 -6.84 13.77
N GLY A 186 -1.50 -6.53 12.47
CA GLY A 186 -2.61 -5.80 11.86
C GLY A 186 -2.70 -6.07 10.36
N ALA A 187 -3.75 -5.53 9.73
CA ALA A 187 -3.99 -5.60 8.31
C ALA A 187 -3.53 -4.29 7.62
N HIS A 188 -4.30 -3.81 6.63
CA HIS A 188 -3.90 -2.66 5.83
C HIS A 188 -3.93 -1.35 6.61
N LEU A 189 -4.90 -1.13 7.51
CA LEU A 189 -4.95 0.03 8.41
C LEU A 189 -4.26 -0.26 9.75
N VAL A 190 -2.99 -0.65 9.69
CA VAL A 190 -2.20 -1.02 10.88
C VAL A 190 -2.12 0.11 11.93
N SER A 191 -2.14 1.37 11.49
CA SER A 191 -2.15 2.54 12.38
C SER A 191 -3.45 2.69 13.19
N HIS A 192 -4.55 2.10 12.73
CA HIS A 192 -5.80 2.05 13.50
C HIS A 192 -5.84 0.83 14.43
N GLU A 193 -5.29 -0.30 13.99
CA GLU A 193 -5.28 -1.53 14.78
C GLU A 193 -4.24 -1.52 15.92
N ARG A 194 -3.09 -0.90 15.66
CA ARG A 194 -1.92 -0.87 16.53
C ARG A 194 -1.40 0.56 16.71
N PRO A 195 -2.24 1.50 17.17
CA PRO A 195 -1.89 2.92 17.22
C PRO A 195 -0.72 3.17 18.16
N GLU A 196 -0.62 2.46 19.29
CA GLU A 196 0.46 2.62 20.26
C GLU A 196 1.81 2.17 19.66
N GLU A 197 1.85 1.00 19.04
CA GLU A 197 3.06 0.44 18.45
C GLU A 197 3.52 1.25 17.23
N VAL A 198 2.59 1.70 16.39
CA VAL A 198 2.91 2.61 15.28
C VAL A 198 3.45 3.93 15.81
N ASN A 199 2.79 4.55 16.79
CA ASN A 199 3.26 5.81 17.38
C ASN A 199 4.64 5.66 18.01
N ASN A 200 4.90 4.56 18.71
CA ASN A 200 6.21 4.27 19.28
C ASN A 200 7.28 4.14 18.19
N ALA A 201 7.02 3.40 17.10
CA ALA A 201 7.95 3.28 15.98
C ALA A 201 8.26 4.63 15.30
N LEU A 202 7.25 5.50 15.15
CA LEU A 202 7.43 6.85 14.61
C LEU A 202 8.26 7.73 15.56
N MET A 203 7.98 7.65 16.87
CA MET A 203 8.73 8.41 17.88
C MET A 203 10.17 7.93 17.99
N ASP A 204 10.44 6.63 17.88
CA ASP A 204 11.78 6.07 17.83
C ASP A 204 12.55 6.59 16.62
N LEU A 205 11.93 6.60 15.43
CA LEU A 205 12.52 7.17 14.22
C LEU A 205 12.88 8.65 14.40
N ILE A 206 11.95 9.45 14.93
CA ILE A 206 12.18 10.88 15.18
C ILE A 206 13.32 11.08 16.18
N LYS A 207 13.37 10.30 17.27
CA LYS A 207 14.44 10.38 18.26
C LYS A 207 15.80 10.01 17.66
N ALA A 208 15.87 8.92 16.90
CA ALA A 208 17.09 8.44 16.25
C ALA A 208 17.73 9.51 15.34
N THR A 209 16.89 10.30 14.65
CA THR A 209 17.37 11.41 13.80
C THR A 209 17.98 12.57 14.59
N LYS A 210 17.57 12.77 15.86
CA LYS A 210 18.12 13.80 16.75
C LYS A 210 19.39 13.33 17.45
N SER A 211 19.52 12.03 17.72
CA SER A 211 20.66 11.44 18.42
C SER A 211 21.84 11.07 17.51
N THR A 212 21.79 11.37 16.22
CA THR A 212 22.83 11.01 15.22
C THR A 212 23.08 9.49 15.17
N THR A 213 22.02 8.69 15.35
CA THR A 213 22.10 7.23 15.28
C THR A 213 22.61 6.81 13.90
N LYS A 214 23.59 5.91 13.86
CA LYS A 214 24.16 5.44 12.60
C LYS A 214 23.16 4.55 11.85
N PRO A 215 23.11 4.59 10.50
CA PRO A 215 22.24 3.71 9.71
C PRO A 215 22.36 2.23 10.08
N ASP A 216 23.58 1.70 10.23
CA ASP A 216 23.79 0.29 10.59
C ASP A 216 23.24 -0.06 11.98
N GLU A 217 23.31 0.88 12.93
CA GLU A 217 22.71 0.72 14.25
C GLU A 217 21.19 0.74 14.16
N TRP A 218 20.62 1.67 13.39
CA TRP A 218 19.17 1.80 13.21
C TRP A 218 18.55 0.56 12.54
N SER A 219 19.14 0.09 11.44
CA SER A 219 18.63 -1.06 10.67
C SER A 219 18.78 -2.40 11.39
N SER A 220 19.74 -2.51 12.32
CA SER A 220 19.97 -3.72 13.11
C SER A 220 19.16 -3.77 14.41
N GLN A 221 18.43 -2.70 14.76
CA GLN A 221 17.57 -2.73 15.95
C GLN A 221 16.53 -3.85 15.81
N PRO A 222 16.36 -4.68 16.86
CA PRO A 222 15.33 -5.69 16.85
C PRO A 222 13.96 -5.04 16.66
N GLU A 223 13.03 -5.77 16.04
CA GLU A 223 11.62 -5.39 16.12
C GLU A 223 11.29 -5.22 17.59
N ASN A 224 10.90 -4.01 18.01
CA ASN A 224 10.46 -3.79 19.38
C ASN A 224 9.15 -4.56 19.53
N ALA A 225 9.26 -5.83 19.92
CA ALA A 225 8.18 -6.54 20.56
C ALA A 225 7.87 -5.71 21.81
N SER A 226 6.74 -5.00 21.80
CA SER A 226 6.18 -4.55 23.07
C SER A 226 6.11 -5.78 23.98
N GLU A 227 6.50 -5.59 25.23
CA GLU A 227 6.66 -6.64 26.24
C GLU A 227 5.38 -7.49 26.36
N THR A 228 5.29 -8.59 25.61
CA THR A 228 4.45 -9.76 25.88
C THR A 228 4.73 -10.82 24.80
N GLY A 229 5.85 -11.53 24.93
CA GLY A 229 6.13 -12.69 24.08
C GLY A 229 7.59 -13.13 24.20
N ALA A 230 7.81 -14.29 24.80
CA ALA A 230 9.11 -14.81 25.18
C ALA A 230 10.14 -14.91 24.03
N LEU A 231 11.41 -14.71 24.39
CA LEU A 231 12.61 -14.93 23.56
C LEU A 231 12.55 -16.24 22.75
N ILE A 232 12.77 -16.15 21.44
CA ILE A 232 13.51 -17.18 20.70
C ILE A 232 14.52 -16.48 19.79
N SER A 233 15.78 -16.49 20.23
CA SER A 233 16.94 -16.15 19.41
C SER A 233 17.20 -17.29 18.44
N ALA A 234 17.11 -17.03 17.14
CA ALA A 234 17.62 -17.92 16.11
C ALA A 234 18.50 -17.09 15.16
N ARG A 235 19.83 -17.23 15.29
CA ARG A 235 20.80 -16.67 14.34
C ARG A 235 20.72 -17.44 13.02
N PRO A 236 20.71 -16.78 11.85
CA PRO A 236 20.86 -17.48 10.58
C PRO A 236 22.33 -17.85 10.34
N VAL A 237 22.55 -19.09 9.93
CA VAL A 237 23.83 -19.61 9.43
C VAL A 237 23.95 -19.26 7.95
N THR A 238 25.02 -18.56 7.59
CA THR A 238 25.37 -18.25 6.20
C THR A 238 25.89 -19.51 5.49
N ILE A 239 25.27 -19.90 4.38
CA ILE A 239 25.84 -20.88 3.44
C ILE A 239 26.10 -20.15 2.13
N THR A 240 27.38 -19.95 1.81
CA THR A 240 27.85 -19.53 0.48
C THR A 240 27.84 -20.73 -0.46
N MET A 241 27.21 -20.57 -1.63
CA MET A 241 27.56 -21.33 -2.83
C MET A 241 27.77 -20.37 -3.99
N GLN A 242 28.98 -20.39 -4.55
CA GLN A 242 29.29 -19.84 -5.86
C GLN A 242 28.78 -20.80 -6.94
N THR A 243 28.20 -20.27 -8.01
CA THR A 243 28.47 -20.76 -9.37
C THR A 243 28.29 -19.62 -10.37
N ASP A 244 29.28 -19.50 -11.26
CA ASP A 244 29.30 -18.63 -12.43
C ASP A 244 28.31 -19.09 -13.52
N ASP A 245 28.03 -18.14 -14.43
CA ASP A 245 27.43 -18.29 -15.76
C ASP A 245 25.88 -18.22 -15.88
N GLY A 246 25.33 -16.99 -15.86
CA GLY A 246 23.87 -16.74 -15.98
C GLY A 246 23.44 -15.52 -16.80
N GLY A 247 24.37 -14.80 -17.44
CA GLY A 247 24.10 -13.49 -18.04
C GLY A 247 23.13 -13.50 -19.23
N ASN A 248 23.21 -14.52 -20.11
CA ASN A 248 22.41 -14.56 -21.35
C ASN A 248 21.00 -15.15 -21.15
N ALA A 249 20.81 -16.08 -20.21
CA ALA A 249 19.52 -16.70 -19.96
C ALA A 249 18.55 -15.74 -19.25
N ALA A 250 19.06 -14.90 -18.33
CA ALA A 250 18.26 -13.92 -17.60
C ALA A 250 17.69 -12.83 -18.52
N VAL A 251 18.48 -12.35 -19.48
CA VAL A 251 18.04 -11.33 -20.45
C VAL A 251 17.04 -11.91 -21.46
N ALA A 252 17.24 -13.16 -21.90
CA ALA A 252 16.28 -13.86 -22.74
C ALA A 252 14.95 -14.12 -22.02
N ALA A 253 15.00 -14.54 -20.76
CA ALA A 253 13.82 -14.74 -19.92
C ALA A 253 13.08 -13.42 -19.67
N TYR A 254 13.80 -12.32 -19.42
CA TYR A 254 13.20 -11.00 -19.24
C TYR A 254 12.49 -10.50 -20.51
N ASN A 255 13.12 -10.65 -21.68
CA ASN A 255 12.51 -10.26 -22.96
C ASN A 255 11.31 -11.14 -23.34
N LEU A 256 11.33 -12.43 -22.99
CA LEU A 256 10.19 -13.33 -23.19
C LEU A 256 9.03 -12.97 -22.25
N LEU A 257 9.32 -12.65 -20.98
CA LEU A 257 8.33 -12.17 -20.01
C LEU A 257 7.71 -10.83 -20.45
N ALA A 258 8.51 -9.91 -20.98
CA ALA A 258 8.03 -8.61 -21.47
C ALA A 258 7.11 -8.77 -22.70
N LYS A 259 7.43 -9.69 -23.61
CA LYS A 259 6.55 -10.02 -24.76
C LYS A 259 5.26 -10.71 -24.32
N LEU A 260 5.32 -11.57 -23.31
CA LEU A 260 4.14 -12.18 -22.69
C LEU A 260 3.30 -11.16 -21.90
N GLN A 261 3.92 -10.14 -21.29
CA GLN A 261 3.20 -9.02 -20.68
C GLN A 261 2.45 -8.18 -21.71
N LEU A 262 3.04 -7.93 -22.89
CA LEU A 262 2.39 -7.17 -23.95
C LEU A 262 1.17 -7.93 -24.51
N SER A 263 1.31 -9.24 -24.72
CA SER A 263 0.20 -10.08 -25.19
C SER A 263 -0.89 -10.27 -24.12
N PHE A 264 -0.52 -10.36 -22.84
CA PHE A 264 -1.48 -10.50 -21.74
C PHE A 264 -2.25 -9.21 -21.46
N LEU A 265 -1.57 -8.05 -21.47
CA LEU A 265 -2.23 -6.74 -21.39
C LEU A 265 -3.16 -6.49 -22.58
N TYR A 266 -2.78 -6.95 -23.77
CA TYR A 266 -3.64 -6.91 -24.94
C TYR A 266 -4.88 -7.79 -24.77
N VAL A 267 -4.73 -9.01 -24.26
CA VAL A 267 -5.87 -9.92 -24.01
C VAL A 267 -6.81 -9.35 -22.94
N ILE A 268 -6.30 -8.80 -21.84
CA ILE A 268 -7.13 -8.16 -20.81
C ILE A 268 -7.79 -6.87 -21.36
N GLY A 269 -7.07 -6.08 -22.15
CA GLY A 269 -7.63 -4.90 -22.81
C GLY A 269 -8.78 -5.25 -23.76
N VAL A 270 -8.65 -6.33 -24.52
CA VAL A 270 -9.72 -6.86 -25.40
C VAL A 270 -10.90 -7.38 -24.58
N ILE A 271 -10.66 -8.04 -23.45
CA ILE A 271 -11.73 -8.50 -22.55
C ILE A 271 -12.49 -7.30 -21.97
N LEU A 272 -11.79 -6.28 -21.48
CA LEU A 272 -12.41 -5.07 -20.92
C LEU A 272 -13.17 -4.27 -21.98
N MET A 273 -12.64 -4.12 -23.20
CA MET A 273 -13.36 -3.50 -24.32
C MET A 273 -14.59 -4.32 -24.72
N GLY A 274 -14.50 -5.66 -24.74
CA GLY A 274 -15.64 -6.53 -25.00
C GLY A 274 -16.75 -6.37 -23.97
N PHE A 275 -16.40 -6.29 -22.68
CA PHE A 275 -17.35 -6.03 -21.61
C PHE A 275 -17.94 -4.62 -21.68
N GLU A 276 -17.16 -3.62 -22.07
CA GLU A 276 -17.66 -2.25 -22.25
C GLU A 276 -18.61 -2.15 -23.45
N HIS A 277 -18.31 -2.83 -24.56
CA HIS A 277 -19.19 -2.90 -25.72
C HIS A 277 -20.50 -3.61 -25.38
N MET A 278 -20.44 -4.73 -24.66
CA MET A 278 -21.62 -5.45 -24.16
C MET A 278 -22.45 -4.58 -23.19
N ARG A 279 -21.79 -3.83 -22.30
CA ARG A 279 -22.44 -2.86 -21.41
C ARG A 279 -23.15 -1.75 -22.18
N ASN A 280 -22.57 -1.28 -23.28
CA ASN A 280 -23.15 -0.24 -24.11
C ASN A 280 -24.35 -0.76 -24.93
N ILE A 281 -24.28 -2.00 -25.45
CA ILE A 281 -25.43 -2.66 -26.10
C ILE A 281 -26.60 -2.80 -25.13
N VAL A 282 -26.35 -3.25 -23.89
CA VAL A 282 -27.38 -3.38 -22.85
C VAL A 282 -28.00 -2.03 -22.47
N LYS A 283 -27.24 -0.93 -22.54
CA LYS A 283 -27.77 0.43 -22.34
C LYS A 283 -28.67 0.89 -23.49
N VAL A 284 -28.33 0.54 -24.72
CA VAL A 284 -29.11 0.89 -25.93
C VAL A 284 -30.40 0.06 -26.02
N MET A 285 -30.41 -1.16 -25.48
CA MET A 285 -31.57 -2.07 -25.51
C MET A 285 -32.62 -1.82 -24.41
N LYS A 286 -32.53 -0.74 -23.63
CA LYS A 286 -33.62 -0.42 -22.67
C LYS A 286 -34.90 -0.07 -23.45
N PRO A 287 -36.00 -0.82 -23.30
CA PRO A 287 -37.22 -0.54 -24.03
C PRO A 287 -37.82 0.79 -23.56
N VAL A 288 -38.16 1.64 -24.53
CA VAL A 288 -38.94 2.87 -24.31
C VAL A 288 -40.31 2.46 -23.76
N ARG A 289 -40.63 2.87 -22.53
CA ARG A 289 -41.98 2.71 -21.97
C ARG A 289 -42.93 3.62 -22.74
N VAL A 290 -43.79 3.02 -23.57
CA VAL A 290 -44.95 3.72 -24.14
C VAL A 290 -46.01 3.81 -23.05
N ALA A 291 -46.33 5.03 -22.60
CA ALA A 291 -47.41 5.27 -21.66
C ALA A 291 -48.76 5.00 -22.34
N ALA A 292 -49.62 4.22 -21.68
CA ALA A 292 -50.99 4.00 -22.12
C ALA A 292 -51.81 5.28 -21.90
N ILE A 293 -52.56 5.68 -22.94
CA ILE A 293 -53.51 6.79 -22.89
C ILE A 293 -54.78 6.25 -22.21
N GLU A 294 -55.15 6.83 -21.06
CA GLU A 294 -56.43 6.58 -20.41
C GLU A 294 -57.56 7.25 -21.19
N SER A 295 -58.60 6.47 -21.49
CA SER A 295 -59.83 6.84 -22.19
C SER A 295 -60.86 7.47 -21.28
#